data_AF-A0A1F8QUH1-F1
#
_entry.id   AF-A0A1F8QUH1-F1
#
_cell.length_a   1.000
_cell.length_b   1.000
_cell.length_c   1.000
_cell.angle_alpha   90.00
_cell.angle_beta   90.00
_cell.angle_gamma   90.00
#
_symmetry.space_group_name_H-M   'P 1'
#
loop_
_entity.id
_entity.type
_entity.pdbx_description
1 polymer ?
#
loop_
_entity_poly.entity_id
_entity_poly.type
_entity_poly.pdbx_seq_one_letter_code
_entity_poly.pdbx_strand_id
1 'polypeptide(L)'
;MRLLDFLGFRPQLVECVNCRCEIMAEDQFFSFGAGGVICPRCGRGLHNLSPISVDALKYLRHFQRSSYTQASRARPSLEVQKEAESLMQGYFTFLLERQLNTPGFLKQIKLQ
;
A
#
# COMPACT_ATOMS: atom_id res chain seq x y z
N MET A 1 -5.62 0.13 7.26
CA MET A 1 -4.24 -0.17 7.71
C MET A 1 -4.20 -1.32 8.71
N ARG A 2 -4.82 -1.22 9.90
CA ARG A 2 -4.70 -2.26 10.96
C ARG A 2 -5.03 -3.69 10.52
N LEU A 3 -6.06 -3.89 9.70
CA LEU A 3 -6.38 -5.22 9.16
C LEU A 3 -5.22 -5.82 8.35
N LEU A 4 -4.60 -5.02 7.47
CA LEU A 4 -3.44 -5.45 6.69
C LEU A 4 -2.26 -5.81 7.62
N ASP A 5 -2.06 -5.03 8.68
CA ASP A 5 -1.03 -5.32 9.68
C ASP A 5 -1.27 -6.66 10.38
N PHE A 6 -2.51 -6.92 10.83
CA PHE A 6 -2.89 -8.19 11.47
C PHE A 6 -2.75 -9.39 10.54
N LEU A 7 -3.00 -9.20 9.24
CA LEU A 7 -2.87 -10.26 8.23
C LEU A 7 -1.43 -10.43 7.72
N GLY A 8 -0.46 -9.65 8.20
CA GLY A 8 0.93 -9.71 7.74
C GLY A 8 1.20 -9.05 6.38
N PHE A 9 0.27 -8.23 5.89
CA PHE A 9 0.36 -7.49 4.63
C PHE A 9 0.55 -5.98 4.86
N ARG A 10 1.19 -5.62 5.96
CA ARG A 10 1.54 -4.23 6.28
C ARG A 10 2.38 -3.63 5.13
N PRO A 11 1.94 -2.55 4.45
CA PRO A 11 2.73 -1.97 3.38
C PRO A 11 3.99 -1.28 3.94
N GLN A 12 5.14 -1.43 3.27
CA GLN A 12 6.35 -0.67 3.59
C GLN A 12 6.24 0.73 2.97
N LEU A 13 6.22 1.77 3.80
CA LEU A 13 6.00 3.16 3.39
C LEU A 13 7.20 4.08 3.70
N VAL A 14 8.23 3.58 4.40
CA VAL A 14 9.36 4.39 4.90
C VAL A 14 10.59 4.23 4.01
N GLU A 15 10.89 3.00 3.61
CA GLU A 15 12.02 2.68 2.73
C GLU A 15 11.52 2.16 1.38
N CYS A 16 12.28 2.43 0.33
CA CYS A 16 12.03 1.85 -0.98
C CYS A 16 12.13 0.32 -0.91
N VAL A 17 11.07 -0.39 -1.28
CA VAL A 17 11.05 -1.86 -1.22
C VAL A 17 12.02 -2.53 -2.20
N ASN A 18 12.59 -1.77 -3.15
CA ASN A 18 13.61 -2.27 -4.07
C ASN A 18 15.05 -2.02 -3.58
N CYS A 19 15.41 -0.77 -3.31
CA CYS A 19 16.80 -0.39 -2.99
C CYS A 19 17.05 -0.05 -1.52
N ARG A 20 16.02 -0.08 -0.68
CA ARG A 20 16.08 0.24 0.77
C ARG A 20 16.55 1.66 1.11
N CYS A 21 16.61 2.57 0.15
CA CYS A 21 16.83 3.97 0.48
C CYS A 21 15.63 4.53 1.22
N GLU A 22 15.88 5.49 2.11
CA GLU A 22 14.81 6.27 2.72
C GLU A 22 14.02 6.99 1.64
N ILE A 23 12.71 7.08 1.85
CA ILE A 23 11.78 7.72 0.92
C ILE A 23 11.61 9.18 1.29
N MET A 24 12.01 10.04 0.36
CA MET A 24 11.98 11.50 0.51
C MET A 24 10.57 12.08 0.28
N ALA A 25 10.42 13.35 0.66
CA ALA A 25 9.18 14.13 0.52
C ALA A 25 8.98 14.62 -0.94
N GLU A 26 8.79 13.67 -1.84
CA GLU A 26 8.51 13.86 -3.26
C GLU A 26 7.48 12.82 -3.71
N ASP A 27 6.95 12.96 -4.92
CA ASP A 27 6.05 11.96 -5.49
C ASP A 27 6.79 10.66 -5.77
N GLN A 28 6.12 9.55 -5.51
CA GLN A 28 6.71 8.22 -5.54
C GLN A 28 5.84 7.27 -6.34
N PHE A 29 6.22 6.00 -6.28
CA PHE A 29 5.44 4.90 -6.82
C PHE A 29 5.09 3.91 -5.72
N PHE A 30 4.09 3.07 -5.96
CA PHE A 30 3.71 1.96 -5.10
C PHE A 30 3.65 0.68 -5.93
N SER A 31 4.25 -0.39 -5.42
CA SER A 31 4.16 -1.73 -5.99
C SER A 31 3.22 -2.58 -5.15
N PHE A 32 2.08 -2.99 -5.71
CA PHE A 32 1.20 -3.96 -5.05
C PHE A 32 1.91 -5.30 -4.83
N GLY A 33 2.71 -5.74 -5.82
CA GLY A 33 3.45 -7.00 -5.77
C GLY A 33 4.53 -7.03 -4.68
N ALA A 34 5.31 -5.96 -4.57
CA ALA A 34 6.35 -5.84 -3.54
C ALA A 34 5.82 -5.31 -2.20
N GLY A 35 4.54 -4.93 -2.13
CA GLY A 35 3.88 -4.53 -0.89
C GLY A 35 4.40 -3.21 -0.31
N GLY A 36 4.75 -2.24 -1.14
CA GLY A 36 5.23 -0.96 -0.62
C GLY A 36 5.69 0.05 -1.64
N VAL A 37 6.21 1.15 -1.12
CA VAL A 37 6.64 2.32 -1.89
C VAL A 37 7.96 2.05 -2.63
N ILE A 38 8.08 2.60 -3.83
CA ILE A 38 9.24 2.55 -4.72
C ILE A 38 9.68 4.00 -4.98
N CYS A 39 10.97 4.29 -4.71
CA CYS A 39 11.54 5.62 -4.97
C CYS A 39 11.60 5.94 -6.48
N PRO A 40 11.77 7.21 -6.90
CA PRO A 40 11.61 7.58 -8.31
C PRO A 40 12.70 6.98 -9.18
N ARG A 41 13.90 6.81 -8.59
CA ARG A 41 15.04 6.13 -9.22
C ARG A 41 14.71 4.68 -9.58
N CYS A 42 14.01 3.97 -8.71
CA CYS A 42 13.67 2.56 -8.92
C CYS A 42 12.39 2.37 -9.74
N GLY A 43 11.49 3.37 -9.77
CA GLY A 43 10.23 3.28 -10.52
C GLY A 43 10.33 3.70 -11.99
N ARG A 44 11.40 4.41 -12.37
CA ARG A 44 11.58 4.92 -13.74
C ARG A 44 11.55 3.80 -14.77
N GLY A 45 10.63 3.90 -15.72
CA GLY A 45 10.50 2.96 -16.85
C GLY A 45 9.75 1.66 -16.53
N LEU A 46 9.23 1.49 -15.30
CA LEU A 46 8.42 0.33 -14.93
C LEU A 46 6.93 0.59 -15.20
N HIS A 47 6.27 -0.38 -15.81
CA HIS A 47 4.87 -0.25 -16.27
C HIS A 47 3.82 -0.85 -15.31
N ASN A 48 4.23 -1.36 -14.14
CA ASN A 48 3.34 -2.02 -13.16
C ASN A 48 3.42 -1.37 -11.78
N LEU A 49 3.54 -0.04 -11.75
CA LEU A 49 3.58 0.74 -10.52
C LEU A 49 2.46 1.77 -10.52
N SER A 50 1.81 1.92 -9.37
CA SER A 50 0.84 2.99 -9.18
C SER A 50 1.57 4.25 -8.70
N PRO A 51 1.38 5.43 -9.32
CA PRO A 51 1.90 6.66 -8.76
C PRO A 51 1.25 6.93 -7.40
N ILE A 52 2.00 7.58 -6.51
CA ILE A 52 1.49 8.08 -5.23
C ILE A 52 2.10 9.44 -4.94
N SER A 53 1.26 10.42 -4.67
CA SER A 53 1.68 11.76 -4.27
C SER A 53 2.37 11.76 -2.91
N VAL A 54 3.24 12.74 -2.68
CA VAL A 54 3.85 12.98 -1.37
C VAL A 54 2.82 13.14 -0.25
N ASP A 55 1.69 13.78 -0.55
CA ASP A 55 0.61 14.02 0.42
C ASP A 55 -0.16 12.74 0.76
N ALA A 56 -0.54 11.94 -0.24
CA ALA A 56 -1.15 10.64 0.01
C ALA A 56 -0.22 9.74 0.82
N LEU A 57 1.07 9.69 0.47
CA LEU A 57 2.06 8.91 1.21
C LEU A 57 2.17 9.37 2.68
N LYS A 58 2.18 10.68 2.91
CA LYS A 58 2.20 11.27 4.27
C LYS A 58 0.99 10.83 5.10
N TYR A 59 -0.22 10.85 4.53
CA TYR A 59 -1.42 10.40 5.24
C TYR A 59 -1.43 8.89 5.46
N LEU A 60 -1.03 8.08 4.48
CA LEU A 60 -0.92 6.63 4.66
C LEU A 60 0.06 6.27 5.80
N ARG A 61 1.23 6.93 5.87
CA ARG A 61 2.18 6.79 6.98
C ARG A 61 1.55 7.18 8.32
N HIS A 62 0.79 8.28 8.35
CA HIS A 62 0.07 8.70 9.55
C HIS A 62 -0.97 7.66 9.98
N PHE A 63 -1.78 7.13 9.06
CA PHE A 63 -2.79 6.12 9.35
C PHE A 63 -2.20 4.77 9.77
N GLN A 64 -1.00 4.44 9.31
CA GLN A 64 -0.30 3.22 9.70
C GLN A 64 0.24 3.28 11.13
N ARG A 65 0.70 4.45 11.60
CA ARG A 65 1.30 4.61 12.94
C ARG A 65 0.34 5.05 14.02
N SER A 66 -0.81 5.62 13.66
CA SER A 66 -1.73 6.27 14.59
C SER A 66 -2.84 5.34 15.05
N SER A 67 -3.32 5.55 16.28
CA SER A 67 -4.58 4.95 16.73
C SER A 67 -5.76 5.47 15.88
N TYR A 68 -6.88 4.75 15.88
CA TYR A 68 -8.08 5.17 15.15
C TYR A 68 -8.54 6.58 15.54
N THR A 69 -8.52 6.91 16.83
CA THR A 69 -8.93 8.24 17.35
C THR A 69 -8.01 9.37 16.94
N GLN A 70 -6.71 9.09 16.72
CA GLN A 70 -5.75 10.05 16.20
C GLN A 70 -5.91 10.20 14.68
N ALA A 71 -6.00 9.07 13.97
CA ALA A 71 -6.17 9.03 12.52
C ALA A 71 -7.46 9.72 12.06
N SER A 72 -8.56 9.57 12.80
CA SER A 72 -9.86 10.18 12.45
C SER A 72 -9.89 11.71 12.55
N ARG A 73 -8.89 12.32 13.19
CA ARG A 73 -8.73 13.79 13.26
C ARG A 73 -8.03 14.37 12.04
N ALA A 74 -7.37 13.53 11.24
CA ALA A 74 -6.75 13.93 9.99
C ALA A 74 -7.82 14.46 9.02
N ARG A 75 -7.53 15.57 8.34
CA ARG A 75 -8.42 16.17 7.34
C ARG A 75 -7.67 16.32 6.01
N PRO A 76 -7.41 15.23 5.27
CA PRO A 76 -6.87 15.31 3.92
C PRO A 76 -7.83 16.08 3.00
N SER A 77 -7.30 16.63 1.91
CA SER A 77 -8.15 17.12 0.83
C SER A 77 -8.91 15.96 0.20
N LEU A 78 -10.01 16.25 -0.50
CA LEU A 78 -10.80 15.22 -1.18
C LEU A 78 -9.97 14.46 -2.23
N GLU A 79 -9.03 15.13 -2.88
CA GLU A 79 -8.12 14.52 -3.86
C GLU A 79 -7.20 13.50 -3.19
N VAL A 80 -6.53 13.89 -2.10
CA VAL A 80 -5.65 13.01 -1.34
C VAL A 80 -6.41 11.84 -0.73
N GLN A 81 -7.65 12.07 -0.28
CA GLN A 81 -8.51 11.01 0.21
C GLN A 81 -8.80 9.99 -0.88
N LYS A 82 -9.25 10.43 -2.07
CA LYS A 82 -9.55 9.54 -3.19
C LYS A 82 -8.33 8.76 -3.66
N GLU A 83 -7.17 9.40 -3.71
CA GLU A 83 -5.92 8.75 -4.08
C GLU A 83 -5.54 7.65 -3.07
N ALA A 84 -5.54 7.97 -1.78
CA ALA A 84 -5.23 7.02 -0.73
C ALA A 84 -6.21 5.84 -0.68
N GLU A 85 -7.51 6.11 -0.84
CA GLU A 85 -8.56 5.09 -0.90
C GLU A 85 -8.38 4.18 -2.12
N SER A 86 -8.21 4.76 -3.31
CA SER A 86 -8.01 4.02 -4.57
C SER A 86 -6.77 3.12 -4.49
N LEU A 87 -5.66 3.65 -3.99
CA LEU A 87 -4.41 2.89 -3.87
C LEU A 87 -4.55 1.72 -2.89
N MET A 88 -5.15 1.96 -1.72
CA MET A 88 -5.36 0.89 -0.73
C MET A 88 -6.37 -0.14 -1.20
N GLN A 89 -7.45 0.28 -1.86
CA GLN A 89 -8.40 -0.63 -2.48
C GLN A 89 -7.72 -1.50 -3.54
N GLY A 90 -6.90 -0.92 -4.41
CA GLY A 90 -6.10 -1.67 -5.39
C GLY A 90 -5.16 -2.67 -4.74
N TYR A 91 -4.50 -2.29 -3.64
CA TYR A 91 -3.64 -3.19 -2.89
C TYR A 91 -4.43 -4.34 -2.24
N PHE A 92 -5.59 -4.05 -1.64
CA PHE A 92 -6.48 -5.09 -1.10
C PHE A 92 -6.93 -6.07 -2.19
N THR A 93 -7.38 -5.57 -3.34
CA THR A 93 -7.80 -6.41 -4.47
C THR A 93 -6.64 -7.31 -4.92
N PHE A 94 -5.45 -6.77 -5.11
CA PHE A 94 -4.28 -7.55 -5.49
C PHE A 94 -3.97 -8.68 -4.49
N LEU A 95 -4.05 -8.39 -3.19
CA LEU A 95 -3.82 -9.40 -2.14
C LEU A 95 -4.89 -10.49 -2.16
N LEU A 96 -6.16 -10.12 -2.31
CA LEU A 96 -7.28 -11.06 -2.37
C LEU A 96 -7.18 -11.95 -3.61
N GLU A 97 -6.98 -11.36 -4.79
CA GLU A 97 -6.80 -12.12 -6.02
C GLU A 97 -5.62 -13.09 -5.93
N ARG A 98 -4.49 -12.66 -5.36
CA ARG A 98 -3.33 -13.54 -5.19
C ARG A 98 -3.63 -14.68 -4.22
N GLN A 99 -4.33 -14.43 -3.12
CA GLN A 99 -4.71 -15.48 -2.16
C GLN A 99 -5.73 -16.46 -2.74
N LEU A 100 -6.78 -15.96 -3.41
CA LEU A 100 -7.79 -16.80 -4.08
C LEU A 100 -7.15 -17.70 -5.16
N ASN A 101 -6.08 -17.23 -5.80
CA ASN A 101 -5.33 -17.98 -6.80
C ASN A 101 -4.14 -18.79 -6.24
N THR A 102 -3.91 -18.80 -4.92
CA THR A 102 -2.90 -19.70 -4.35
C THR A 102 -3.44 -21.14 -4.27
N PRO A 103 -2.64 -22.16 -4.64
CA PRO A 103 -3.07 -23.57 -4.60
C PRO A 103 -3.61 -24.03 -3.24
N GLY A 104 -3.15 -23.41 -2.14
CA GLY A 104 -3.60 -23.72 -0.78
C GLY A 104 -5.08 -23.39 -0.56
N PHE A 105 -5.56 -22.26 -1.06
CA PHE A 105 -6.96 -21.85 -0.91
C PHE A 105 -7.91 -22.72 -1.76
N LEU A 106 -7.54 -23.01 -3.01
CA LEU A 106 -8.31 -23.92 -3.88
C LEU A 106 -8.39 -25.35 -3.32
N LYS A 107 -7.34 -25.83 -2.63
CA LYS A 107 -7.38 -27.11 -1.91
C LYS A 107 -8.34 -27.09 -0.72
N GLN A 108 -8.45 -25.96 -0.03
CA GLN A 108 -9.29 -25.80 1.15
C GLN A 108 -10.79 -25.74 0.81
N ILE A 109 -11.15 -25.23 -0.37
CA ILE A 109 -12.53 -25.25 -0.89
C ILE A 109 -12.93 -26.62 -1.44
N LYS A 110 -12.00 -27.37 -2.07
CA LYS A 110 -12.28 -28.71 -2.60
C LYS A 110 -12.43 -29.81 -1.54
N LEU A 111 -12.23 -29.46 -0.27
CA LEU A 111 -12.35 -30.37 0.89
C LEU A 111 -13.59 -30.08 1.75
N GLN A 112 -14.52 -29.25 1.26
CA GLN A 112 -15.89 -29.11 1.78
C GLN A 112 -16.87 -29.60 0.73
#